data_AF-A0A074YQF9-F1
#
_entry.id   AF-A0A074YQF9-F1
#
_cell.length_a   1.000
_cell.length_b   1.000
_cell.length_c   1.000
_cell.angle_alpha   90.00
_cell.angle_beta   90.00
_cell.angle_gamma   90.00
#
_symmetry.space_group_name_H-M   'P 1'
#
loop_
_entity.id
_entity.type
_entity.pdbx_description
1 polymer ?
#
loop_
_entity_poly.entity_id
_entity_poly.type
_entity_poly.pdbx_seq_one_letter_code
_entity_poly.pdbx_strand_id
1 'polypeptide(L)'
;MLSLTTLSLLLPLSTAFVIKDVQKPLPPSQNTLTPSLDNISIPTFERFAIEDMSDTAFYLHHKSTKHLLGERSYLLLRQAELESREDEIWNWIWKNEVECGNWADEGLDDYEDQLRLWLSDNRVFSVDPTVVPQHIITGIEDLATQEWKTRSEMRRRSYCSEDRDDDKDGGKSSISGLETSEPAWRAVVPDEYLVYQIPSSVLEQEMEKEQEVWEARVEKKKQDILAGRLSVRDMKMPDLAKCEKLESRVWQEDH
;
A
#
# COMPACT_ATOMS: atom_id res chain seq x y z
N MET A 1 -68.53 22.14 -32.42
CA MET A 1 -67.45 22.42 -33.40
C MET A 1 -66.13 22.48 -32.67
N LEU A 2 -65.05 22.01 -33.33
CA LEU A 2 -63.66 21.73 -32.86
C LEU A 2 -63.52 20.38 -32.12
N SER A 3 -63.37 19.24 -32.82
CA SER A 3 -62.23 18.70 -33.60
C SER A 3 -61.21 17.95 -32.72
N LEU A 4 -61.14 16.63 -32.96
CA LEU A 4 -60.20 15.65 -32.41
C LEU A 4 -58.76 15.95 -32.82
N THR A 5 -57.79 15.49 -32.01
CA THR A 5 -56.77 14.51 -32.45
C THR A 5 -56.11 13.80 -31.27
N THR A 6 -56.47 12.53 -31.09
CA THR A 6 -55.67 11.52 -30.40
C THR A 6 -54.53 11.07 -31.32
N LEU A 7 -53.28 11.09 -30.86
CA LEU A 7 -52.18 10.43 -31.55
C LEU A 7 -51.54 9.40 -30.60
N SER A 8 -51.94 8.14 -30.77
CA SER A 8 -51.10 6.99 -30.39
C SER A 8 -49.99 6.86 -31.43
N LEU A 9 -48.74 6.73 -30.99
CA LEU A 9 -47.69 6.14 -31.81
C LEU A 9 -46.90 5.14 -30.99
N LEU A 10 -46.83 3.95 -31.58
CA LEU A 10 -46.18 2.73 -31.13
C LEU A 10 -44.65 2.89 -31.08
N LEU A 11 -44.04 2.17 -30.13
CA LEU A 11 -42.59 1.97 -29.96
C LEU A 11 -41.87 1.51 -31.24
N PRO A 12 -40.54 1.67 -31.27
CA PRO A 12 -39.71 0.46 -31.34
C PRO A 12 -38.65 0.39 -30.24
N LEU A 13 -38.49 -0.81 -29.66
CA LEU A 13 -37.23 -1.23 -29.04
C LEU A 13 -36.13 -1.17 -30.10
N SER A 14 -35.13 -0.32 -29.87
CA SER A 14 -33.89 -0.30 -30.63
C SER A 14 -32.78 -0.82 -29.73
N THR A 15 -32.18 -1.91 -30.18
CA THR A 15 -31.03 -2.62 -29.62
C THR A 15 -29.79 -1.74 -29.45
N ALA A 16 -28.96 -2.17 -28.51
CA ALA A 16 -27.59 -1.73 -28.23
C ALA A 16 -26.83 -1.12 -29.42
N PHE A 17 -26.33 0.10 -29.22
CA PHE A 17 -25.09 0.54 -29.84
C PHE A 17 -24.11 0.94 -28.73
N VAL A 18 -23.01 0.21 -28.70
CA VAL A 18 -21.79 0.47 -27.94
C VAL A 18 -21.28 1.84 -28.33
N ILE A 19 -21.30 2.82 -27.42
CA ILE A 19 -20.54 4.07 -27.57
C ILE A 19 -19.09 3.74 -27.24
N LYS A 20 -18.39 3.16 -28.21
CA LYS A 20 -16.93 3.17 -28.30
C LYS A 20 -16.56 4.43 -29.09
N ASP A 21 -16.46 5.56 -28.40
CA ASP A 21 -15.67 6.70 -28.86
C ASP A 21 -15.46 7.63 -27.66
N VAL A 22 -14.57 7.21 -26.77
CA VAL A 22 -13.93 8.10 -25.81
C VAL A 22 -13.01 9.02 -26.60
N GLN A 23 -13.24 10.32 -26.42
CA GLN A 23 -12.66 11.44 -27.14
C GLN A 23 -11.13 11.31 -27.28
N LYS A 24 -10.61 11.47 -28.51
CA LYS A 24 -9.18 11.60 -28.79
C LYS A 24 -8.66 12.97 -28.28
N PRO A 25 -7.57 13.02 -27.50
CA PRO A 25 -6.97 14.28 -27.07
C PRO A 25 -6.06 14.91 -28.12
N LEU A 26 -6.02 16.25 -28.12
CA LEU A 26 -5.07 17.10 -28.85
C LEU A 26 -3.75 17.25 -28.05
N PRO A 27 -2.59 17.45 -28.71
CA PRO A 27 -1.29 17.51 -28.03
C PRO A 27 -1.02 18.89 -27.37
N PRO A 28 -0.34 18.93 -26.21
CA PRO A 28 -0.02 20.18 -25.52
C PRO A 28 1.24 20.87 -26.10
N SER A 29 1.20 22.21 -26.09
CA SER A 29 2.28 23.11 -26.50
C SER A 29 3.40 23.20 -25.45
N GLN A 30 4.65 23.11 -25.89
CA GLN A 30 5.86 23.25 -25.07
C GLN A 30 6.23 24.72 -24.85
N ASN A 31 6.72 25.08 -23.65
CA ASN A 31 7.67 26.18 -23.41
C ASN A 31 8.51 25.91 -22.15
N THR A 32 9.80 26.20 -22.30
CA THR A 32 11.04 26.05 -21.49
C THR A 32 11.11 26.98 -20.24
N LEU A 33 12.01 26.91 -19.24
CA LEU A 33 13.29 26.24 -18.89
C LEU A 33 13.61 26.57 -17.39
N THR A 34 14.06 25.63 -16.56
CA THR A 34 14.91 25.84 -15.34
C THR A 34 15.49 24.50 -14.90
N PRO A 35 16.75 24.42 -14.40
CA PRO A 35 17.44 23.16 -14.15
C PRO A 35 17.09 22.58 -12.77
N SER A 36 16.10 21.67 -12.71
CA SER A 36 15.77 20.82 -11.56
C SER A 36 14.74 19.77 -12.00
N LEU A 37 14.97 18.47 -11.73
CA LEU A 37 14.08 17.38 -12.18
C LEU A 37 13.85 17.30 -13.72
N ASP A 38 14.71 17.91 -14.54
CA ASP A 38 14.49 18.23 -15.97
C ASP A 38 14.07 17.08 -16.90
N ASN A 39 14.25 15.82 -16.51
CA ASN A 39 13.90 14.68 -17.37
C ASN A 39 12.70 13.87 -16.88
N ILE A 40 12.11 14.21 -15.74
CA ILE A 40 10.87 13.57 -15.30
C ILE A 40 9.73 14.49 -15.69
N SER A 41 9.06 14.17 -16.80
CA SER A 41 7.79 14.82 -17.13
C SER A 41 6.82 14.60 -15.97
N ILE A 42 6.41 15.69 -15.32
CA ILE A 42 5.30 15.67 -14.35
C ILE A 42 4.12 14.97 -15.05
N PRO A 43 3.63 13.85 -14.50
CA PRO A 43 2.63 13.05 -15.16
C PRO A 43 1.34 13.86 -15.23
N THR A 44 0.70 13.83 -16.39
CA THR A 44 -0.71 14.21 -16.47
C THR A 44 -1.50 12.96 -16.09
N PHE A 45 -1.84 12.83 -14.81
CA PHE A 45 -2.68 11.74 -14.31
C PHE A 45 -4.05 11.75 -15.00
N GLU A 46 -4.66 10.58 -15.16
CA GLU A 46 -5.98 10.48 -15.76
C GLU A 46 -7.00 11.20 -14.85
N ARG A 47 -7.72 12.18 -15.40
CA ARG A 47 -8.66 12.98 -14.62
C ARG A 47 -10.04 12.33 -14.59
N PHE A 48 -10.59 12.21 -13.39
CA PHE A 48 -11.98 11.83 -13.19
C PHE A 48 -12.88 13.04 -13.48
N ALA A 49 -14.03 12.80 -14.12
CA ALA A 49 -14.99 13.87 -14.43
C ALA A 49 -15.44 14.68 -13.20
N ILE A 50 -15.37 14.07 -12.00
CA ILE A 50 -15.73 14.72 -10.73
C ILE A 50 -14.69 15.74 -10.25
N GLU A 51 -13.44 15.66 -10.71
CA GLU A 51 -12.39 16.62 -10.36
C GLU A 51 -12.61 17.99 -11.01
N ASP A 52 -13.26 18.01 -12.18
CA ASP A 52 -13.55 19.24 -12.92
C ASP A 52 -14.89 19.87 -12.51
N MET A 53 -15.63 19.24 -11.59
CA MET A 53 -16.91 19.75 -11.09
C MET A 53 -16.69 20.89 -10.08
N SER A 54 -17.46 21.97 -10.24
CA SER A 54 -17.61 22.98 -9.18
C SER A 54 -18.23 22.35 -7.93
N ASP A 55 -18.06 22.97 -6.76
CA ASP A 55 -18.60 22.45 -5.49
C ASP A 55 -20.10 22.19 -5.52
N THR A 56 -20.86 23.08 -6.17
CA THR A 56 -22.31 22.91 -6.32
C THR A 56 -22.64 21.72 -7.23
N ALA A 57 -21.90 21.56 -8.34
CA ALA A 57 -22.08 20.43 -9.25
C ALA A 57 -21.70 19.10 -8.57
N PHE A 58 -20.58 19.08 -7.85
CA PHE A 58 -20.14 17.92 -7.08
C PHE A 58 -21.15 17.55 -5.99
N TYR A 59 -21.66 18.52 -5.23
CA TYR A 59 -22.68 18.26 -4.21
C TYR A 59 -23.94 17.62 -4.79
N LEU A 60 -24.45 18.17 -5.91
CA LEU A 60 -25.62 17.62 -6.59
C LEU A 60 -25.34 16.22 -7.13
N HIS A 61 -24.19 16.00 -7.78
CA HIS A 61 -23.76 14.70 -8.27
C HIS A 61 -23.60 13.69 -7.14
N HIS A 62 -22.98 14.07 -6.02
CA HIS A 62 -22.85 13.24 -4.83
C HIS A 62 -24.23 12.77 -4.33
N LYS A 63 -25.18 13.70 -4.15
CA LYS A 63 -26.52 13.38 -3.68
C LYS A 63 -27.29 12.50 -4.66
N SER A 64 -27.26 12.81 -5.96
CA SER A 64 -28.01 12.06 -6.97
C SER A 64 -27.43 10.66 -7.20
N THR A 65 -26.11 10.54 -7.35
CA THR A 65 -25.42 9.27 -7.58
C THR A 65 -25.51 8.37 -6.35
N LYS A 66 -25.37 8.91 -5.14
CA LYS A 66 -25.59 8.15 -3.89
C LYS A 66 -27.02 7.62 -3.79
N HIS A 67 -28.01 8.45 -4.16
CA HIS A 67 -29.42 8.03 -4.18
C HIS A 67 -29.70 6.93 -5.23
N LEU A 68 -29.12 7.06 -6.42
CA LEU A 68 -29.33 6.12 -7.53
C LEU A 68 -28.68 4.76 -7.28
N LEU A 69 -27.44 4.75 -6.78
CA LEU A 69 -26.65 3.52 -6.61
C LEU A 69 -26.90 2.83 -5.27
N GLY A 70 -27.40 3.56 -4.27
CA GLY A 70 -27.39 3.14 -2.88
C GLY A 70 -26.02 3.28 -2.23
N GLU A 71 -25.97 3.28 -0.90
CA GLU A 71 -24.75 3.63 -0.15
C GLU A 71 -23.59 2.68 -0.40
N ARG A 72 -23.82 1.37 -0.42
CA ARG A 72 -22.77 0.36 -0.62
C ARG A 72 -22.10 0.50 -1.98
N SER A 73 -22.89 0.60 -3.04
CA SER A 73 -22.36 0.72 -4.41
C SER A 73 -21.69 2.08 -4.62
N TYR A 74 -22.24 3.14 -4.03
CA TYR A 74 -21.62 4.46 -4.04
C TYR A 74 -20.26 4.45 -3.33
N LEU A 75 -20.17 3.80 -2.16
CA LEU A 75 -18.91 3.65 -1.42
C LEU A 75 -17.86 2.94 -2.27
N LEU A 76 -18.20 1.79 -2.87
CA LEU A 76 -17.29 1.03 -3.72
C LEU A 76 -16.82 1.84 -4.93
N LEU A 77 -17.72 2.58 -5.58
CA LEU A 77 -17.35 3.47 -6.70
C LEU A 77 -16.30 4.49 -6.26
N ARG A 78 -16.53 5.19 -5.14
CA ARG A 78 -15.61 6.22 -4.65
C ARG A 78 -14.29 5.66 -4.11
N GLN A 79 -14.33 4.48 -3.50
CA GLN A 79 -13.11 3.76 -3.09
C GLN A 79 -12.27 3.40 -4.31
N ALA A 80 -12.87 2.84 -5.36
CA ALA A 80 -12.15 2.51 -6.59
C ALA A 80 -11.54 3.73 -7.28
N GLU A 81 -12.23 4.89 -7.30
CA GLU A 81 -11.67 6.14 -7.83
C GLU A 81 -10.44 6.62 -7.04
N LEU A 82 -10.50 6.53 -5.70
CA LEU A 82 -9.39 6.90 -4.82
C LEU A 82 -8.20 5.92 -4.97
N GLU A 83 -8.47 4.62 -4.95
CA GLU A 83 -7.46 3.56 -5.12
C GLU A 83 -6.79 3.67 -6.49
N SER A 84 -7.56 3.88 -7.56
CA SER A 84 -7.00 4.09 -8.90
C SER A 84 -6.06 5.28 -8.96
N ARG A 85 -6.40 6.40 -8.30
CA ARG A 85 -5.51 7.57 -8.25
C ARG A 85 -4.27 7.30 -7.40
N GLU A 86 -4.42 6.64 -6.27
CA GLU A 86 -3.30 6.25 -5.40
C GLU A 86 -2.32 5.34 -6.13
N ASP A 87 -2.83 4.33 -6.83
CA ASP A 87 -2.04 3.41 -7.65
C ASP A 87 -1.29 4.14 -8.78
N GLU A 88 -1.94 5.08 -9.47
CA GLU A 88 -1.27 5.89 -10.51
C GLU A 88 -0.07 6.67 -9.95
N ILE A 89 -0.23 7.25 -8.76
CA ILE A 89 0.83 8.02 -8.10
C ILE A 89 1.96 7.10 -7.66
N TRP A 90 1.66 6.00 -6.96
CA TRP A 90 2.68 5.03 -6.53
C TRP A 90 3.44 4.42 -7.71
N ASN A 91 2.74 4.06 -8.78
CA ASN A 91 3.36 3.55 -9.99
C ASN A 91 4.31 4.58 -10.62
N TRP A 92 3.94 5.85 -10.62
CA TRP A 92 4.84 6.90 -11.09
C TRP A 92 6.05 7.07 -10.17
N ILE A 93 5.86 7.09 -8.85
CA ILE A 93 6.93 7.22 -7.86
C ILE A 93 7.95 6.09 -8.05
N TRP A 94 7.48 4.83 -8.06
CA TRP A 94 8.34 3.66 -8.24
C TRP A 94 9.04 3.65 -9.60
N LYS A 95 8.33 3.97 -10.68
CA LYS A 95 8.91 3.98 -12.03
C LYS A 95 10.03 5.02 -12.19
N ASN A 96 9.93 6.14 -11.48
CA ASN A 96 10.93 7.20 -11.57
C ASN A 96 12.01 7.10 -10.49
N GLU A 97 11.96 6.07 -9.64
CA GLU A 97 12.90 5.85 -8.54
C GLU A 97 13.03 7.10 -7.66
N VAL A 98 11.89 7.70 -7.32
CA VAL A 98 11.85 8.87 -6.45
C VAL A 98 11.23 8.53 -5.10
N GLU A 99 11.60 9.29 -4.09
CA GLU A 99 11.04 9.27 -2.75
C GLU A 99 10.33 10.60 -2.50
N CYS A 100 9.03 10.56 -2.21
CA CYS A 100 8.17 11.74 -2.16
C CYS A 100 7.66 12.05 -0.74
N GLY A 101 8.47 11.79 0.29
CA GLY A 101 8.05 11.93 1.70
C GLY A 101 6.78 11.17 2.07
N ASN A 102 6.29 11.37 3.29
CA ASN A 102 5.09 10.71 3.84
C ASN A 102 3.79 11.43 3.41
N TRP A 103 3.64 11.75 2.12
CA TRP A 103 2.49 12.51 1.61
C TRP A 103 1.17 11.72 1.71
N ALA A 104 1.23 10.40 1.56
CA ALA A 104 0.09 9.50 1.72
C ALA A 104 -0.30 9.31 3.20
N ASP A 105 0.63 9.66 4.09
CA ASP A 105 0.61 9.32 5.50
C ASP A 105 0.47 10.56 6.40
N GLU A 106 0.10 11.73 5.85
CA GLU A 106 -0.18 12.93 6.62
C GLU A 106 -1.32 12.68 7.63
N GLY A 107 -0.96 12.29 8.86
CA GLY A 107 -1.86 11.85 9.92
C GLY A 107 -1.60 10.43 10.47
N LEU A 108 -0.51 9.76 10.07
CA LEU A 108 -0.08 8.45 10.58
C LEU A 108 0.98 8.50 11.69
N ASP A 109 1.53 9.68 11.96
CA ASP A 109 2.79 9.87 12.72
C ASP A 109 2.70 9.70 14.26
N ASP A 110 1.64 9.13 14.82
CA ASP A 110 1.55 8.92 16.27
C ASP A 110 1.92 7.49 16.71
N TYR A 111 2.54 6.69 15.85
CA TYR A 111 3.26 5.51 16.31
C TYR A 111 4.67 5.95 16.70
N GLU A 112 4.85 6.19 18.01
CA GLU A 112 6.16 6.37 18.60
C GLU A 112 7.03 5.19 18.17
N ASP A 113 8.07 5.46 17.37
CA ASP A 113 9.00 4.46 16.86
C ASP A 113 9.67 3.79 18.06
N GLN A 114 9.07 2.70 18.52
CA GLN A 114 9.63 1.95 19.63
C GLN A 114 10.86 1.21 19.10
N LEU A 115 12.01 1.52 19.68
CA LEU A 115 13.29 0.88 19.37
C LEU A 115 13.22 -0.60 19.76
N ARG A 116 12.89 -1.44 18.77
CA ARG A 116 12.64 -2.87 18.91
C ARG A 116 13.45 -3.66 17.90
N LEU A 117 13.91 -4.83 18.33
CA LEU A 117 14.55 -5.80 17.44
C LEU A 117 13.76 -7.11 17.43
N TRP A 118 13.45 -7.57 16.23
CA TRP A 118 12.71 -8.81 16.01
C TRP A 118 13.67 -9.97 15.75
N LEU A 119 13.64 -10.95 16.63
CA LEU A 119 14.22 -12.27 16.39
C LEU A 119 13.11 -13.23 15.95
N SER A 120 13.54 -14.39 15.49
CA SER A 120 12.61 -15.45 15.13
C SER A 120 11.70 -15.90 16.27
N ASP A 121 10.60 -16.57 15.89
CA ASP A 121 9.59 -17.11 16.81
C ASP A 121 8.85 -16.03 17.61
N ASN A 122 8.59 -14.89 16.97
CA ASN A 122 7.93 -13.73 17.57
C ASN A 122 8.62 -13.22 18.86
N ARG A 123 9.93 -13.46 18.99
CA ARG A 123 10.73 -12.94 20.11
C ARG A 123 11.13 -11.50 19.77
N VAL A 124 10.54 -10.55 20.49
CA VAL A 124 10.82 -9.13 20.31
C VAL A 124 11.59 -8.62 21.51
N PHE A 125 12.67 -7.90 21.27
CA PHE A 125 13.49 -7.30 22.31
C PHE A 125 13.42 -5.79 22.23
N SER A 126 13.39 -5.15 23.39
CA SER A 126 13.67 -3.71 23.45
C SER A 126 15.14 -3.48 23.13
N VAL A 127 15.42 -2.47 22.32
CA VAL A 127 16.78 -1.97 22.05
C VAL A 127 16.88 -0.48 22.37
N ASP A 128 16.08 -0.03 23.34
CA ASP A 128 16.13 1.33 23.85
C ASP A 128 17.41 1.53 24.69
N PRO A 129 18.37 2.39 24.27
CA PRO A 129 19.62 2.62 24.99
C PRO A 129 19.42 3.27 26.37
N THR A 130 18.23 3.79 26.68
CA THR A 130 17.91 4.34 27.99
C THR A 130 17.60 3.27 29.04
N VAL A 131 17.18 2.07 28.61
CA VAL A 131 16.78 0.95 29.47
C VAL A 131 17.71 -0.25 29.31
N VAL A 132 18.23 -0.48 28.10
CA VAL A 132 19.03 -1.66 27.75
C VAL A 132 20.51 -1.28 27.62
N PRO A 133 21.42 -1.95 28.33
CA PRO A 133 22.85 -1.68 28.20
C PRO A 133 23.36 -1.93 26.78
N GLN A 134 24.27 -1.06 26.29
CA GLN A 134 24.75 -1.11 24.90
C GLN A 134 25.33 -2.48 24.47
N HIS A 135 26.02 -3.18 25.37
CA HIS A 135 26.58 -4.50 25.06
C HIS A 135 25.50 -5.57 24.83
N ILE A 136 24.34 -5.44 25.49
CA ILE A 136 23.19 -6.30 25.28
C ILE A 136 22.52 -5.98 23.94
N ILE A 137 22.36 -4.69 23.62
CA ILE A 137 21.83 -4.24 22.32
C ILE A 137 22.66 -4.84 21.18
N THR A 138 23.97 -4.63 21.20
CA THR A 138 24.89 -5.18 20.20
C THR A 138 24.84 -6.71 20.16
N GLY A 139 24.75 -7.37 21.31
CA GLY A 139 24.59 -8.82 21.38
C GLY A 139 23.30 -9.32 20.70
N ILE A 140 22.18 -8.61 20.87
CA ILE A 140 20.90 -8.94 20.23
C ILE A 140 20.96 -8.67 18.72
N GLU A 141 21.61 -7.60 18.28
CA GLU A 141 21.86 -7.30 16.86
C GLU A 141 22.72 -8.38 16.17
N ASP A 142 23.77 -8.85 16.85
CA ASP A 142 24.63 -9.92 16.37
C ASP A 142 23.85 -11.24 16.20
N LEU A 143 22.98 -11.57 17.16
CA LEU A 143 22.10 -12.73 17.08
C LEU A 143 21.13 -12.62 15.89
N ALA A 144 20.52 -11.44 15.67
CA ALA A 144 19.63 -11.21 14.54
C ALA A 144 20.36 -11.37 13.20
N THR A 145 21.57 -10.84 13.12
CA THR A 145 22.45 -10.96 11.95
C THR A 145 22.82 -12.42 11.69
N GLN A 146 23.11 -13.19 12.75
CA GLN A 146 23.41 -14.61 12.65
C GLN A 146 22.19 -15.39 12.12
N GLU A 147 20.99 -15.19 12.69
CA GLU A 147 19.77 -15.86 12.22
C GLU A 147 19.50 -15.55 10.74
N TRP A 148 19.66 -14.28 10.34
CA TRP A 148 19.49 -13.87 8.95
C TRP A 148 20.50 -14.56 8.03
N LYS A 149 21.79 -14.61 8.40
CA LYS A 149 22.84 -15.28 7.61
C LYS A 149 22.52 -16.77 7.46
N THR A 150 22.23 -17.46 8.56
CA THR A 150 21.94 -18.89 8.53
C THR A 150 20.68 -19.20 7.72
N ARG A 151 19.61 -18.42 7.89
CA ARG A 151 18.37 -18.57 7.10
C ARG A 151 18.60 -18.29 5.62
N SER A 152 19.38 -17.26 5.28
CA SER A 152 19.73 -16.93 3.90
C SER A 152 20.57 -18.03 3.25
N GLU A 153 21.54 -18.60 3.98
CA GLU A 153 22.31 -19.75 3.50
C GLU A 153 21.43 -20.99 3.27
N MET A 154 20.50 -21.28 4.18
CA MET A 154 19.58 -22.40 4.01
C MET A 154 18.67 -22.21 2.79
N ARG A 155 18.10 -21.01 2.61
CA ARG A 155 17.31 -20.68 1.41
C ARG A 155 18.15 -20.83 0.15
N ARG A 156 19.36 -20.27 0.13
CA ARG A 156 20.29 -20.39 -1.00
C ARG A 156 20.60 -21.85 -1.31
N ARG A 157 20.89 -22.67 -0.29
CA ARG A 157 21.12 -24.11 -0.47
C ARG A 157 19.90 -24.78 -1.07
N SER A 158 18.70 -24.55 -0.52
CA SER A 158 17.44 -25.07 -1.04
C SER A 158 17.26 -24.78 -2.53
N TYR A 159 17.41 -23.50 -2.91
CA TYR A 159 17.32 -23.08 -4.32
C TYR A 159 18.39 -23.71 -5.22
N CYS A 160 19.63 -23.87 -4.73
CA CYS A 160 20.71 -24.48 -5.51
C CYS A 160 20.68 -26.02 -5.52
N SER A 161 20.00 -26.67 -4.58
CA SER A 161 19.84 -28.12 -4.52
C SER A 161 18.67 -28.64 -5.38
N GLU A 162 17.78 -27.76 -5.84
CA GLU A 162 16.65 -28.12 -6.72
C GLU A 162 17.08 -28.46 -8.16
N ASP A 163 18.34 -28.22 -8.56
CA ASP A 163 18.88 -28.56 -9.89
C ASP A 163 19.60 -29.93 -9.95
N ARG A 164 19.35 -30.86 -9.01
CA ARG A 164 20.08 -32.14 -8.96
C ARG A 164 19.28 -33.42 -8.77
N ASP A 165 17.98 -33.42 -9.06
CA ASP A 165 17.22 -34.68 -9.17
C ASP A 165 16.42 -34.73 -10.49
N ASP A 166 17.14 -34.79 -11.61
CA ASP A 166 16.66 -35.53 -12.78
C ASP A 166 16.66 -37.03 -12.43
N ASP A 167 15.63 -37.49 -11.70
CA ASP A 167 15.03 -38.81 -11.89
C ASP A 167 13.82 -39.03 -10.97
N LYS A 168 12.64 -39.02 -11.59
CA LYS A 168 11.45 -39.83 -11.27
C LYS A 168 11.18 -40.16 -9.79
N ASP A 169 10.27 -39.43 -9.17
CA ASP A 169 8.90 -39.94 -8.94
C ASP A 169 7.97 -38.82 -8.48
N GLY A 170 6.73 -38.87 -8.95
CA GLY A 170 5.68 -37.92 -8.60
C GLY A 170 5.20 -38.10 -7.17
N GLY A 171 5.97 -37.60 -6.21
CA GLY A 171 5.57 -37.51 -4.81
C GLY A 171 5.62 -36.07 -4.36
N LYS A 172 4.46 -35.43 -4.18
CA LYS A 172 4.36 -34.19 -3.40
C LYS A 172 5.01 -34.46 -2.04
N SER A 173 6.24 -34.00 -1.84
CA SER A 173 6.84 -33.91 -0.52
C SER A 173 6.16 -32.75 0.21
N SER A 174 4.93 -32.98 0.64
CA SER A 174 4.39 -32.27 1.78
C SER A 174 5.30 -32.64 2.94
N ILE A 175 6.09 -31.67 3.41
CA ILE A 175 6.85 -31.72 4.65
C ILE A 175 5.83 -31.92 5.78
N SER A 176 5.45 -33.17 6.02
CA SER A 176 4.79 -33.63 7.23
C SER A 176 5.87 -34.27 8.10
N GLY A 177 6.65 -33.42 8.75
CA GLY A 177 7.63 -33.81 9.75
C GLY A 177 7.40 -32.97 10.99
N LEU A 178 6.47 -33.42 11.82
CA LEU A 178 6.29 -32.96 13.19
C LEU A 178 7.52 -33.42 13.98
N GLU A 179 8.58 -32.61 14.01
CA GLU A 179 9.67 -32.73 14.96
C GLU A 179 9.77 -31.46 15.78
N THR A 180 9.58 -31.63 17.09
CA THR A 180 9.74 -30.68 18.18
C THR A 180 11.21 -30.27 18.40
N SER A 181 11.98 -30.08 17.32
CA SER A 181 13.31 -29.46 17.38
C SER A 181 13.20 -28.01 16.94
N GLU A 182 13.72 -27.10 17.75
CA GLU A 182 13.81 -25.70 17.34
C GLU A 182 14.58 -25.62 16.01
N PRO A 183 14.11 -24.82 15.04
CA PRO A 183 14.72 -24.76 13.72
C PRO A 183 16.22 -24.49 13.83
N ALA A 184 17.05 -25.27 13.14
CA ALA A 184 18.53 -25.22 13.24
C ALA A 184 19.17 -23.85 12.87
N TRP A 185 18.39 -22.93 12.31
CA TRP A 185 18.81 -21.56 12.01
C TRP A 185 18.54 -20.57 13.16
N ARG A 186 17.88 -21.01 14.23
CA ARG A 186 17.54 -20.21 15.41
C ARG A 186 18.79 -19.91 16.23
N ALA A 187 18.97 -18.64 16.59
CA ALA A 187 20.01 -18.25 17.52
C ALA A 187 19.55 -18.52 18.95
N VAL A 188 20.43 -19.14 19.73
CA VAL A 188 20.24 -19.34 21.17
C VAL A 188 20.47 -18.00 21.85
N VAL A 189 19.43 -17.48 22.50
CA VAL A 189 19.49 -16.19 23.21
C VAL A 189 20.01 -16.43 24.62
N PRO A 190 21.05 -15.72 25.08
CA PRO A 190 21.51 -15.79 26.46
C PRO A 190 20.41 -15.40 27.46
N ASP A 191 20.37 -16.09 28.61
CA ASP A 191 19.37 -15.84 29.67
C ASP A 191 19.37 -14.37 30.15
N GLU A 192 20.55 -13.75 30.16
CA GLU A 192 20.74 -12.34 30.49
C GLU A 192 20.01 -11.37 29.53
N TYR A 193 19.75 -11.79 28.28
CA TYR A 193 19.07 -10.96 27.29
C TYR A 193 17.54 -11.12 27.38
N LEU A 194 17.06 -12.26 27.89
CA LEU A 194 15.63 -12.56 28.03
C LEU A 194 14.89 -11.56 28.94
N VAL A 195 15.60 -10.91 29.87
CA VAL A 195 15.04 -9.86 30.73
C VAL A 195 14.52 -8.67 29.91
N TYR A 196 15.10 -8.43 28.73
CA TYR A 196 14.72 -7.34 27.83
C TYR A 196 13.77 -7.79 26.71
N GLN A 197 13.33 -9.06 26.75
CA GLN A 197 12.32 -9.55 25.83
C GLN A 197 10.96 -8.95 26.20
N ILE A 198 10.31 -8.35 25.22
CA ILE A 198 8.94 -7.85 25.35
C ILE A 198 8.00 -9.05 25.45
N PRO A 199 7.18 -9.16 26.51
CA PRO A 199 6.25 -10.26 26.66
C PRO A 199 5.23 -10.29 25.52
N SER A 200 4.87 -11.49 25.05
CA SER A 200 3.89 -11.66 23.97
C SER A 200 2.54 -11.02 24.29
N SER A 201 2.13 -11.00 25.56
CA SER A 201 0.89 -10.34 25.99
C SER A 201 0.90 -8.82 25.79
N VAL A 202 2.07 -8.19 25.86
CA VAL A 202 2.22 -6.75 25.58
C VAL A 202 2.09 -6.51 24.07
N LEU A 203 2.75 -7.35 23.26
CA LEU A 203 2.68 -7.29 21.81
C LEU A 203 1.24 -7.53 21.31
N GLU A 204 0.53 -8.50 21.87
CA GLU A 204 -0.88 -8.77 21.54
C GLU A 204 -1.78 -7.57 21.80
N GLN A 205 -1.64 -6.92 22.97
CA GLN A 205 -2.40 -5.72 23.30
C GLN A 205 -2.08 -4.54 22.38
N GLU A 206 -0.83 -4.41 21.93
CA GLU A 206 -0.45 -3.38 20.96
C GLU A 206 -1.03 -3.66 19.58
N MET A 207 -0.94 -4.89 19.09
CA MET A 207 -1.57 -5.29 17.83
C MET A 207 -3.09 -5.08 17.86
N GLU A 208 -3.75 -5.39 18.98
CA GLU A 208 -5.18 -5.13 19.15
C GLU A 208 -5.50 -3.63 19.06
N LYS A 209 -4.71 -2.77 19.72
CA LYS A 209 -4.87 -1.31 19.62
C LYS A 209 -4.60 -0.80 18.20
N GLU A 210 -3.55 -1.30 17.55
CA GLU A 210 -3.24 -0.97 16.16
C GLU A 210 -4.39 -1.35 15.23
N GLN A 211 -4.96 -2.54 15.43
CA GLN A 211 -6.11 -3.02 14.69
C GLN A 211 -7.34 -2.14 14.94
N GLU A 212 -7.64 -1.77 16.19
CA GLU A 212 -8.76 -0.86 16.51
C GLU A 212 -8.58 0.52 15.86
N VAL A 213 -7.37 1.08 15.91
CA VAL A 213 -7.05 2.36 15.27
C VAL A 213 -7.19 2.26 13.74
N TRP A 214 -6.70 1.17 13.15
CA TRP A 214 -6.83 0.92 11.72
C TRP A 214 -8.30 0.78 11.31
N GLU A 215 -9.09 0.00 12.04
CA GLU A 215 -10.53 -0.19 11.78
C GLU A 215 -11.30 1.12 11.93
N ALA A 216 -11.02 1.90 12.98
CA ALA A 216 -11.62 3.21 13.19
C ALA A 216 -11.27 4.17 12.04
N ARG A 217 -10.04 4.12 11.53
CA ARG A 217 -9.61 4.92 10.37
C ARG A 217 -10.33 4.49 9.08
N VAL A 218 -10.41 3.19 8.83
CA VAL A 218 -11.14 2.65 7.67
C VAL A 218 -12.60 3.07 7.73
N GLU A 219 -13.24 2.97 8.89
CA GLU A 219 -14.63 3.37 9.05
C GLU A 219 -14.82 4.88 8.90
N LYS A 220 -13.93 5.69 9.49
CA LYS A 220 -13.93 7.14 9.29
C LYS A 220 -13.80 7.51 7.80
N LYS A 221 -12.88 6.86 7.05
CA LYS A 221 -12.71 7.07 5.61
C LYS A 221 -14.02 6.78 4.86
N LYS A 222 -14.74 5.70 5.21
CA LYS A 222 -16.05 5.39 4.62
C LYS A 222 -17.09 6.45 4.93
N GLN A 223 -17.18 6.90 6.18
CA GLN A 223 -18.13 7.93 6.59
C GLN A 223 -17.86 9.27 5.87
N ASP A 224 -16.60 9.64 5.70
CA ASP A 224 -16.21 10.85 4.98
C ASP A 224 -16.57 10.76 3.49
N ILE A 225 -16.40 9.59 2.85
CA ILE A 225 -16.87 9.33 1.48
C ILE A 225 -18.40 9.46 1.39
N LEU A 226 -19.13 8.83 2.31
CA LEU A 226 -20.60 8.83 2.34
C LEU A 226 -21.19 10.21 2.64
N ALA A 227 -20.45 11.07 3.33
CA ALA A 227 -20.78 12.46 3.59
C ALA A 227 -20.37 13.40 2.44
N GLY A 228 -19.60 12.91 1.45
CA GLY A 228 -19.06 13.72 0.37
C GLY A 228 -17.92 14.66 0.81
N ARG A 229 -17.25 14.35 1.93
CA ARG A 229 -16.09 15.08 2.44
C ARG A 229 -14.77 14.55 1.92
N LEU A 230 -14.77 13.30 1.45
CA LEU A 230 -13.62 12.66 0.83
C LEU A 230 -14.00 12.16 -0.56
N SER A 231 -13.23 12.60 -1.55
CA SER A 231 -13.31 12.17 -2.94
C SER A 231 -11.96 12.35 -3.62
N VAL A 232 -11.78 11.80 -4.82
CA VAL A 232 -10.53 11.95 -5.57
C VAL A 232 -10.18 13.42 -5.87
N ARG A 233 -11.19 14.31 -5.89
CA ARG A 233 -11.00 15.77 -6.04
C ARG A 233 -10.26 16.41 -4.87
N ASP A 234 -10.41 15.82 -3.69
CA ASP A 234 -9.89 16.33 -2.42
C ASP A 234 -8.63 15.55 -1.98
N MET A 235 -8.18 14.59 -2.80
CA MET A 235 -6.98 13.81 -2.54
C MET A 235 -5.75 14.71 -2.69
N LYS A 236 -4.96 14.81 -1.62
CA LYS A 236 -3.67 15.48 -1.67
C LYS A 236 -2.74 14.71 -2.60
N MET A 237 -2.11 15.42 -3.53
CA MET A 237 -1.07 14.86 -4.39
C MET A 237 0.30 15.09 -3.72
N PRO A 238 1.28 14.19 -3.91
CA PRO A 238 2.65 14.48 -3.51
C PRO A 238 3.13 15.75 -4.21
N ASP A 239 3.86 16.58 -3.48
CA ASP A 239 4.58 17.70 -4.08
C ASP A 239 5.77 17.17 -4.86
N LEU A 240 5.56 16.89 -6.15
CA LEU A 240 6.54 16.23 -7.01
C LEU A 240 7.87 17.00 -7.11
N ALA A 241 7.86 18.31 -6.87
CA ALA A 241 9.07 19.13 -6.84
C ALA A 241 9.94 18.87 -5.61
N LYS A 242 9.37 18.29 -4.55
CA LYS A 242 10.06 17.90 -3.32
C LYS A 242 10.49 16.43 -3.32
N CYS A 243 10.14 15.66 -4.34
CA CYS A 243 10.58 14.28 -4.41
C CYS A 243 12.08 14.20 -4.73
N GLU A 244 12.79 13.38 -3.98
CA GLU A 244 14.22 13.16 -4.15
C GLU A 244 14.46 11.87 -4.93
N LYS A 245 15.48 11.83 -5.79
CA LYS A 245 15.83 10.59 -6.48
C LYS A 245 16.47 9.64 -5.48
N LEU A 246 15.99 8.40 -5.43
CA LEU A 246 16.67 7.34 -4.71
C LEU A 246 18.03 7.14 -5.37
N GLU A 247 19.10 7.59 -4.72
CA GLU A 247 20.45 7.19 -5.12
C GLU A 247 20.50 5.68 -5.02
N SER A 248 20.77 5.00 -6.13
CA SER A 248 21.03 3.59 -6.10
C SER A 248 22.20 3.38 -5.15
N ARG A 249 21.94 2.78 -3.98
CA ARG A 249 23.01 2.15 -3.21
C ARG A 249 23.53 1.05 -4.12
N VAL A 250 24.54 1.38 -4.90
CA VAL A 250 25.45 0.42 -5.48
C VAL A 250 25.96 -0.34 -4.27
N TRP A 251 25.40 -1.53 -4.05
CA TRP A 251 26.05 -2.51 -3.20
C TRP A 251 27.41 -2.73 -3.85
N GLN A 252 28.42 -2.02 -3.35
CA GLN A 252 29.81 -2.38 -3.62
C GLN A 252 29.94 -3.77 -3.00
N GLU A 253 29.82 -4.78 -3.86
CA GLU A 253 30.29 -6.12 -3.59
C GLU A 253 31.79 -5.98 -3.34
N ASP A 254 32.17 -5.85 -2.06
CA ASP A 254 33.55 -5.97 -1.65
C ASP A 254 34.02 -7.39 -2.01
N HIS A 255 34.94 -7.43 -2.96
CA HIS A 255 35.65 -8.61 -3.48
C HIS A 255 36.48 -9.33 -2.41
#